data_AF-A0A8B6E2G8-F1
#
_entry.id   AF-A0A8B6E2G8-F1
#
_cell.length_a   1.000
_cell.length_b   1.000
_cell.length_c   1.000
_cell.angle_alpha   90.00
_cell.angle_beta   90.00
_cell.angle_gamma   90.00
#
_symmetry.space_group_name_H-M   'P 1'
#
loop_
_entity.id
_entity.type
_entity.pdbx_description
1 polymer ?
#
loop_
_entity_poly.entity_id
_entity_poly.type
_entity_poly.pdbx_seq_one_letter_code
_entity_poly.pdbx_strand_id
1 'polypeptide(L)'
;MNRTAQNLEEDVVRNHYGVRAQPLIMIEPEHIIIDELHLLLRICDKLLSNLIKDTKTLDDKNVIHGEKTDFLHQLVVKIRECGVSFSVWTKKGTQGEVEWSSLTGSDYKRLLENLPSKLCFLIHHDTHDLTVELWNSFLKLYRFLTVEVHQFSHIGDVFEKCKEWVRSYLNLGTLERRGFDSVTPYMHCLVYHVPFLTQKYGRLVKFSGQGVEKINDDIKKIHHSKTNKWDATLDALQVRKRIEHLTSENCEREKRDYKKTSDTYWNDEIFQQRSAKKKK
;
A
#
# COMPACT_ATOMS: atom_id res chain seq x y z
N MET A 1 -21.21 24.19 11.80
CA MET A 1 -20.52 25.29 11.09
C MET A 1 -19.48 24.62 10.21
N ASN A 2 -19.56 24.73 8.88
CA ASN A 2 -18.56 24.15 7.99
C ASN A 2 -17.34 25.07 7.99
N ARG A 3 -16.17 24.58 8.42
CA ARG A 3 -14.91 25.33 8.29
C ARG A 3 -14.59 25.50 6.81
N THR A 4 -14.23 26.71 6.43
CA THR A 4 -13.74 27.06 5.09
C THR A 4 -12.22 27.22 5.10
N ALA A 5 -11.59 27.29 3.93
CA ALA A 5 -10.16 27.57 3.83
C ALA A 5 -9.81 28.91 4.48
N GLN A 6 -10.68 29.93 4.38
CA GLN A 6 -10.47 31.24 5.01
C GLN A 6 -10.43 31.17 6.54
N ASN A 7 -11.18 30.25 7.17
CA ASN A 7 -11.12 30.09 8.62
C ASN A 7 -9.74 29.60 9.10
N LEU A 8 -8.95 28.95 8.23
CA LEU A 8 -7.63 28.42 8.60
C LEU A 8 -6.65 29.54 8.97
N GLU A 9 -6.74 30.72 8.35
CA GLU A 9 -5.88 31.86 8.70
C GLU A 9 -6.15 32.36 10.12
N GLU A 10 -7.43 32.47 10.50
CA GLU A 10 -7.82 32.83 11.86
C GLU A 10 -7.42 31.74 12.87
N ASP A 11 -7.54 30.47 12.48
CA ASP A 11 -7.22 29.35 13.35
C ASP A 11 -5.72 29.24 13.64
N VAL A 12 -4.84 29.69 12.73
CA VAL A 12 -3.39 29.83 13.00
C VAL A 12 -3.15 30.86 14.09
N VAL A 13 -3.76 32.05 13.98
CA VAL A 13 -3.59 33.13 14.96
C VAL A 13 -4.11 32.70 16.33
N ARG A 14 -5.24 31.99 16.36
CA ARG A 14 -5.87 31.51 17.60
C ARG A 14 -5.25 30.23 18.15
N ASN A 15 -4.31 29.60 17.43
CA ASN A 15 -3.78 28.26 17.74
C ASN A 15 -4.90 27.22 17.99
N HIS A 16 -5.95 27.29 17.17
CA HIS A 16 -7.13 26.46 17.29
C HIS A 16 -7.04 25.23 16.37
N TYR A 17 -7.66 24.13 16.81
CA TYR A 17 -7.81 22.90 16.03
C TYR A 17 -6.49 22.31 15.48
N GLY A 18 -5.36 22.61 16.11
CA GLY A 18 -4.04 22.11 15.73
C GLY A 18 -3.47 22.72 14.44
N VAL A 19 -4.00 23.84 13.95
CA VAL A 19 -3.46 24.52 12.75
C VAL A 19 -2.20 25.29 13.14
N ARG A 20 -1.04 24.87 12.61
CA ARG A 20 0.27 25.41 12.99
C ARG A 20 0.82 26.49 12.06
N ALA A 21 0.34 26.51 10.82
CA ALA A 21 0.84 27.40 9.79
C ALA A 21 -0.25 27.65 8.74
N GLN A 22 -0.15 28.80 8.07
CA GLN A 22 -1.00 29.10 6.93
C GLN A 22 -0.64 28.17 5.76
N PRO A 23 -1.64 27.59 5.07
CA PRO A 23 -1.39 26.74 3.93
C PRO A 23 -0.92 27.56 2.73
N LEU A 24 0.07 27.03 1.98
CA LEU A 24 0.54 27.66 0.74
C LEU A 24 -0.51 27.61 -0.38
N ILE A 25 -1.34 26.56 -0.37
CA ILE A 25 -2.42 26.36 -1.33
C ILE A 25 -3.72 26.26 -0.53
N MET A 26 -4.65 27.17 -0.81
CA MET A 26 -5.97 27.19 -0.18
C MET A 26 -6.86 26.14 -0.83
N ILE A 27 -7.04 25.01 -0.14
CA ILE A 27 -7.98 23.96 -0.54
C ILE A 27 -9.09 23.94 0.50
N GLU A 28 -10.33 24.04 0.03
CA GLU A 28 -11.48 23.92 0.93
C GLU A 28 -11.45 22.57 1.64
N PRO A 29 -11.68 22.50 2.97
CA PRO A 29 -11.58 21.25 3.72
C PRO A 29 -12.45 20.12 3.15
N GLU A 30 -13.59 20.47 2.55
CA GLU A 30 -14.47 19.51 1.90
C GLU A 30 -13.91 18.91 0.60
N HIS A 31 -12.95 19.55 -0.05
CA HIS A 31 -12.23 19.05 -1.22
C HIS A 31 -10.99 18.22 -0.85
N ILE A 32 -10.69 18.07 0.44
CA ILE A 32 -9.62 17.19 0.92
C ILE A 32 -10.18 15.78 1.02
N ILE A 33 -10.00 15.01 -0.05
CA ILE A 33 -10.52 13.65 -0.16
C ILE A 33 -9.43 12.66 0.23
N ILE A 34 -9.80 11.66 1.02
CA ILE A 34 -8.89 10.57 1.41
C ILE A 34 -8.55 9.72 0.19
N ASP A 35 -7.26 9.47 0.01
CA ASP A 35 -6.79 8.49 -0.96
C ASP A 35 -7.12 7.06 -0.49
N GLU A 36 -8.00 6.42 -1.25
CA GLU A 36 -8.47 5.06 -1.04
C GLU A 36 -7.34 4.03 -1.07
N LEU A 37 -6.33 4.19 -1.93
CA LEU A 37 -5.20 3.26 -1.99
C LEU A 37 -4.39 3.35 -0.70
N HIS A 38 -4.05 4.57 -0.28
CA HIS A 38 -3.26 4.77 0.93
C HIS A 38 -4.03 4.38 2.20
N LEU A 39 -5.35 4.51 2.22
CA LEU A 39 -6.21 3.96 3.28
C LEU A 39 -6.03 2.44 3.41
N LEU A 40 -6.10 1.70 2.28
CA LEU A 40 -5.85 0.26 2.26
C LEU A 40 -4.43 -0.05 2.76
N LEU A 41 -3.41 0.57 2.16
CA LEU A 41 -2.01 0.29 2.48
C LEU A 41 -1.72 0.48 3.97
N ARG A 42 -2.15 1.60 4.54
CA ARG A 42 -1.80 1.99 5.92
C ARG A 42 -2.53 1.16 6.96
N ILE A 43 -3.76 0.77 6.69
CA ILE A 43 -4.49 -0.13 7.58
C ILE A 43 -3.93 -1.55 7.50
N CYS A 44 -3.74 -2.10 6.29
CA CYS A 44 -3.20 -3.45 6.14
C CYS A 44 -1.77 -3.57 6.65
N ASP A 45 -0.93 -2.56 6.45
CA ASP A 45 0.43 -2.55 7.02
C ASP A 45 0.40 -2.58 8.54
N LYS A 46 -0.54 -1.85 9.18
CA LYS A 46 -0.72 -1.92 10.62
C LYS A 46 -1.20 -3.29 11.09
N LEU A 47 -2.17 -3.90 10.39
CA LEU A 47 -2.63 -5.26 10.70
C LEU A 47 -1.51 -6.29 10.57
N LEU A 48 -0.73 -6.22 9.49
CA LEU A 48 0.41 -7.11 9.25
C LEU A 48 1.53 -6.90 10.28
N SER A 49 1.84 -5.64 10.60
CA SER A 49 2.84 -5.31 11.63
C SER A 49 2.45 -5.89 12.99
N ASN A 50 1.17 -5.78 13.36
CA ASN A 50 0.71 -6.34 14.63
C ASN A 50 0.79 -7.87 14.63
N LEU A 51 0.45 -8.52 13.51
CA LEU A 51 0.56 -9.97 13.37
C LEU A 51 2.00 -10.46 13.52
N ILE A 52 2.96 -9.78 12.86
CA ILE A 52 4.40 -10.08 12.98
C ILE A 52 4.90 -9.89 14.42
N LYS A 53 4.44 -8.85 15.11
CA LYS A 53 4.80 -8.59 16.51
C LYS A 53 4.22 -9.64 17.46
N ASP A 54 3.00 -10.10 17.20
CA ASP A 54 2.32 -11.11 18.00
C ASP A 54 3.02 -12.48 17.85
N THR A 55 3.32 -12.91 16.61
CA THR A 55 4.07 -14.16 16.37
C THR A 55 5.49 -14.11 16.91
N LYS A 56 6.18 -12.98 16.78
CA LYS A 56 7.49 -12.79 17.41
C LYS A 56 7.41 -12.89 18.94
N THR A 57 6.34 -12.36 19.55
CA THR A 57 6.14 -12.45 21.00
C THR A 57 5.93 -13.91 21.46
N LEU A 58 5.27 -14.73 20.64
CA LEU A 58 5.16 -16.18 20.89
C LEU A 58 6.53 -16.86 20.83
N ASP A 59 7.32 -16.60 19.79
CA ASP A 59 8.67 -17.16 19.67
C ASP A 59 9.55 -16.74 20.86
N ASP A 60 9.54 -15.45 21.22
CA ASP A 60 10.32 -14.93 22.36
C ASP A 60 9.89 -15.60 23.69
N LYS A 61 8.59 -15.85 23.90
CA LYS A 61 8.08 -16.58 25.07
C LYS A 61 8.55 -18.04 25.07
N ASN A 62 8.52 -18.72 23.94
CA ASN A 62 8.89 -20.13 23.87
C ASN A 62 10.38 -20.37 24.06
N VAL A 63 11.23 -19.45 23.58
CA VAL A 63 12.67 -19.47 23.88
C VAL A 63 12.93 -19.43 25.39
N ILE A 64 12.18 -18.63 26.15
CA ILE A 64 12.29 -18.57 27.62
C ILE A 64 11.95 -19.92 28.27
N HIS A 65 10.99 -20.66 27.69
CA HIS A 65 10.57 -21.97 28.18
C HIS A 65 11.41 -23.14 27.62
N GLY A 66 12.44 -22.86 26.81
CA GLY A 66 13.30 -23.89 26.20
C GLY A 66 12.66 -24.63 25.03
N GLU A 67 11.51 -24.17 24.53
CA GLU A 67 10.82 -24.74 23.38
C GLU A 67 11.35 -24.13 22.07
N LYS A 68 11.62 -24.97 21.07
CA LYS A 68 11.99 -24.51 19.73
C LYS A 68 10.73 -24.40 18.87
N THR A 69 10.13 -23.22 18.86
CA THR A 69 9.10 -22.85 17.87
C THR A 69 9.61 -21.77 16.93
N ASP A 70 9.00 -21.69 15.75
CA ASP A 70 9.32 -20.70 14.74
C ASP A 70 8.01 -20.19 14.09
N PHE A 71 7.19 -19.54 14.89
CA PHE A 71 5.89 -18.99 14.47
C PHE A 71 6.08 -17.88 13.44
N LEU A 72 7.12 -17.05 13.59
CA LEU A 72 7.42 -15.99 12.64
C LEU A 72 7.78 -16.56 11.25
N HIS A 73 8.62 -17.59 11.17
CA HIS A 73 8.91 -18.23 9.89
C HIS A 73 7.67 -18.87 9.28
N GLN A 74 6.88 -19.58 10.08
CA GLN A 74 5.62 -20.19 9.59
C GLN A 74 4.65 -19.14 9.05
N LEU A 75 4.54 -17.99 9.72
CA LEU A 75 3.76 -16.85 9.21
C LEU A 75 4.29 -16.37 7.85
N VAL A 76 5.61 -16.22 7.69
CA VAL A 76 6.22 -15.84 6.40
C VAL A 76 5.90 -16.85 5.31
N VAL A 77 5.95 -18.15 5.62
CA VAL A 77 5.56 -19.22 4.68
C VAL A 77 4.09 -19.04 4.27
N LYS A 78 3.17 -18.84 5.22
CA LYS A 78 1.75 -18.65 4.90
C LYS A 78 1.46 -17.40 4.09
N ILE A 79 2.15 -16.29 4.36
CA ILE A 79 2.07 -15.07 3.55
C ILE A 79 2.52 -15.34 2.11
N ARG A 80 3.63 -16.08 1.92
CA ARG A 80 4.11 -16.46 0.59
C ARG A 80 3.15 -17.38 -0.15
N GLU A 81 2.52 -18.31 0.55
CA GLU A 81 1.48 -19.17 -0.02
C GLU A 81 0.22 -18.40 -0.45
N CYS A 82 0.05 -17.12 -0.07
CA CYS A 82 -0.99 -16.24 -0.63
C CYS A 82 -0.60 -15.64 -1.99
N GLY A 83 0.57 -16.00 -2.54
CA GLY A 83 1.07 -15.50 -3.82
C GLY A 83 1.71 -14.11 -3.72
N VAL A 84 2.35 -13.81 -2.59
CA VAL A 84 3.03 -12.53 -2.31
C VAL A 84 4.51 -12.78 -2.04
N SER A 85 5.39 -11.98 -2.64
CA SER A 85 6.83 -12.03 -2.33
C SER A 85 7.07 -11.29 -1.01
N PHE A 86 7.44 -12.04 0.03
CA PHE A 86 7.56 -11.48 1.38
C PHE A 86 8.75 -12.07 2.14
N SER A 87 9.48 -11.24 2.86
CA SER A 87 10.60 -11.64 3.72
C SER A 87 10.63 -10.77 4.97
N VAL A 88 11.15 -11.32 6.06
CA VAL A 88 11.36 -10.64 7.34
C VAL A 88 12.84 -10.78 7.71
N TRP A 89 13.46 -9.73 8.21
CA TRP A 89 14.86 -9.73 8.66
C TRP A 89 15.03 -8.91 9.94
N THR A 90 16.06 -9.22 10.71
CA THR A 90 16.43 -8.42 11.89
C THR A 90 17.18 -7.17 11.44
N LYS A 91 16.79 -6.02 11.98
CA LYS A 91 17.45 -4.75 11.70
C LYS A 91 18.83 -4.71 12.35
N LYS A 92 19.83 -4.24 11.60
CA LYS A 92 21.22 -4.14 12.08
C LYS A 92 21.32 -3.08 13.17
N GLY A 93 21.95 -3.42 14.30
CA GLY A 93 22.24 -2.48 15.39
C GLY A 93 21.08 -2.23 16.37
N THR A 94 19.97 -2.97 16.25
CA THR A 94 18.83 -2.91 17.18
C THR A 94 18.67 -4.21 17.95
N GLN A 95 18.19 -4.15 19.19
CA GLN A 95 17.88 -5.33 20.00
C GLN A 95 16.62 -6.04 19.48
N GLY A 96 16.76 -6.83 18.41
CA GLY A 96 15.71 -7.73 17.93
C GLY A 96 14.53 -7.07 17.22
N GLU A 97 14.62 -5.79 16.82
CA GLU A 97 13.63 -5.21 15.93
C GLU A 97 13.68 -5.88 14.55
N VAL A 98 12.50 -6.17 13.99
CA VAL A 98 12.35 -6.80 12.69
C VAL A 98 11.82 -5.82 11.66
N GLU A 99 12.31 -5.94 10.44
CA GLU A 99 11.84 -5.25 9.25
C GLU A 99 11.33 -6.29 8.24
N TRP A 100 10.48 -5.86 7.31
CA TRP A 100 9.87 -6.74 6.33
C TRP A 100 9.71 -6.09 4.97
N SER A 101 9.46 -6.92 3.96
CA SER A 101 9.23 -6.48 2.58
C SER A 101 8.05 -5.52 2.51
N SER A 102 8.24 -4.37 1.86
CA SER A 102 7.13 -3.48 1.50
C SER A 102 6.20 -4.19 0.50
N LEU A 103 4.89 -4.02 0.70
CA LEU A 103 3.86 -4.66 -0.11
C LEU A 103 3.08 -3.62 -0.92
N THR A 104 2.65 -4.03 -2.12
CA THR A 104 1.83 -3.20 -3.00
C THR A 104 0.34 -3.33 -2.65
N GLY A 105 -0.49 -2.46 -3.22
CA GLY A 105 -1.94 -2.55 -3.05
C GLY A 105 -2.51 -3.90 -3.54
N SER A 106 -1.96 -4.47 -4.61
CA SER A 106 -2.34 -5.81 -5.08
C SER A 106 -1.93 -6.91 -4.12
N ASP A 107 -0.77 -6.80 -3.49
CA ASP A 107 -0.30 -7.77 -2.51
C ASP A 107 -1.22 -7.78 -1.28
N TYR A 108 -1.56 -6.61 -0.74
CA TYR A 108 -2.47 -6.52 0.40
C TYR A 108 -3.87 -7.04 0.09
N LYS A 109 -4.39 -6.82 -1.12
CA LYS A 109 -5.67 -7.43 -1.54
C LYS A 109 -5.61 -8.96 -1.49
N ARG A 110 -4.53 -9.56 -2.00
CA ARG A 110 -4.32 -11.02 -1.91
C ARG A 110 -4.22 -11.50 -0.46
N LEU A 111 -3.53 -10.75 0.41
CA LEU A 111 -3.44 -11.10 1.82
C LEU A 111 -4.80 -11.02 2.52
N LEU A 112 -5.57 -9.95 2.31
CA LEU A 112 -6.91 -9.83 2.89
C LEU A 112 -7.82 -11.00 2.50
N GLU A 113 -7.72 -11.47 1.26
CA GLU A 113 -8.56 -12.56 0.75
C GLU A 113 -8.14 -13.94 1.24
N ASN A 114 -6.84 -14.18 1.44
CA ASN A 114 -6.30 -15.54 1.57
C ASN A 114 -5.55 -15.82 2.87
N LEU A 115 -5.07 -14.79 3.57
CA LEU A 115 -4.30 -14.96 4.80
C LEU A 115 -5.16 -15.40 6.00
N PRO A 116 -6.38 -14.86 6.24
CA PRO A 116 -7.15 -15.17 7.44
C PRO A 116 -7.42 -16.66 7.64
N SER A 117 -7.71 -17.40 6.57
CA SER A 117 -7.93 -18.85 6.62
C SER A 117 -6.66 -19.67 6.90
N LYS A 118 -5.49 -19.03 6.85
CA LYS A 118 -4.17 -19.65 7.07
C LYS A 118 -3.54 -19.30 8.42
N LEU A 119 -4.22 -18.50 9.25
CA LEU A 119 -3.71 -18.09 10.57
C LEU A 119 -3.85 -19.15 11.66
N CYS A 120 -4.55 -20.26 11.36
CA CYS A 120 -4.75 -21.35 12.30
C CYS A 120 -3.40 -21.88 12.85
N PHE A 121 -3.30 -22.00 14.17
CA PHE A 121 -2.09 -22.40 14.92
C PHE A 121 -0.87 -21.47 14.81
N LEU A 122 -0.99 -20.30 14.15
CA LEU A 122 0.11 -19.34 14.02
C LEU A 122 0.02 -18.17 14.98
N ILE A 123 -1.16 -17.95 15.54
CA ILE A 123 -1.45 -16.89 16.48
C ILE A 123 -2.01 -17.48 17.78
N HIS A 124 -2.10 -16.61 18.78
CA HIS A 124 -2.66 -16.94 20.08
C HIS A 124 -4.09 -17.51 19.96
N HIS A 125 -4.31 -18.70 20.52
CA HIS A 125 -5.56 -19.47 20.36
C HIS A 125 -6.78 -18.79 20.98
N ASP A 126 -6.59 -18.02 22.05
CA ASP A 126 -7.62 -17.22 22.74
C ASP A 126 -8.13 -16.02 21.90
N THR A 127 -7.34 -15.57 20.93
CA THR A 127 -7.64 -14.41 20.08
C THR A 127 -7.70 -14.75 18.59
N HIS A 128 -7.63 -16.03 18.25
CA HIS A 128 -7.61 -16.52 16.87
C HIS A 128 -8.84 -16.03 16.09
N ASP A 129 -10.04 -16.34 16.57
CA ASP A 129 -11.28 -16.04 15.86
C ASP A 129 -11.52 -14.54 15.73
N LEU A 130 -11.14 -13.77 16.76
CA LEU A 130 -11.20 -12.31 16.74
C LEU A 130 -10.25 -11.73 15.69
N THR A 131 -9.04 -12.27 15.56
CA THR A 131 -8.06 -11.83 14.57
C THR A 131 -8.51 -12.17 13.16
N VAL A 132 -9.03 -13.39 12.94
CA VAL A 132 -9.58 -13.80 11.64
C VAL A 132 -10.76 -12.93 11.25
N GLU A 133 -11.71 -12.70 12.16
CA GLU A 133 -12.86 -11.83 11.87
C GLU A 133 -12.44 -10.38 11.66
N LEU A 134 -11.42 -9.87 12.35
CA LEU A 134 -10.91 -8.51 12.14
C LEU A 134 -10.41 -8.29 10.69
N TRP A 135 -9.67 -9.25 10.15
CA TRP A 135 -9.20 -9.17 8.75
C TRP A 135 -10.36 -9.33 7.76
N ASN A 136 -11.24 -10.31 7.99
CA ASN A 136 -12.40 -10.54 7.12
C ASN A 136 -13.38 -9.36 7.12
N SER A 137 -13.66 -8.78 8.28
CA SER A 137 -14.50 -7.60 8.42
C SER A 137 -13.87 -6.37 7.77
N PHE A 138 -12.54 -6.22 7.82
CA PHE A 138 -11.87 -5.16 7.06
C PHE A 138 -12.04 -5.35 5.55
N LEU A 139 -11.84 -6.57 5.03
CA LEU A 139 -12.04 -6.86 3.61
C LEU A 139 -13.48 -6.55 3.17
N LYS A 140 -14.47 -6.99 3.94
CA LYS A 140 -15.88 -6.69 3.70
C LYS A 140 -16.10 -5.17 3.66
N LEU A 141 -15.61 -4.45 4.67
CA LEU A 141 -15.73 -3.00 4.76
C LEU A 141 -15.06 -2.29 3.57
N TYR A 142 -13.84 -2.70 3.21
CA TYR A 142 -13.10 -2.12 2.10
C TYR A 142 -13.78 -2.37 0.75
N ARG A 143 -14.24 -3.59 0.47
CA ARG A 143 -15.04 -3.91 -0.73
C ARG A 143 -16.31 -3.09 -0.79
N PHE A 144 -16.95 -2.93 0.34
CA PHE A 144 -18.19 -2.18 0.44
C PHE A 144 -17.99 -0.69 0.14
N LEU A 145 -16.94 -0.07 0.69
CA LEU A 145 -16.57 1.33 0.40
C LEU A 145 -16.13 1.56 -1.05
N THR A 146 -15.55 0.54 -1.69
CA THR A 146 -14.99 0.65 -3.04
C THR A 146 -15.96 0.24 -4.14
N VAL A 147 -16.89 -0.69 -3.90
CA VAL A 147 -17.78 -1.29 -4.89
C VAL A 147 -19.25 -0.97 -4.64
N GLU A 148 -19.70 -1.15 -3.42
CA GLU A 148 -21.12 -1.28 -3.08
C GLU A 148 -21.69 -0.06 -2.36
N VAL A 149 -20.94 1.05 -2.25
CA VAL A 149 -21.33 2.22 -1.45
C VAL A 149 -22.73 2.80 -1.77
N HIS A 150 -23.23 2.58 -3.00
CA HIS A 150 -24.57 2.99 -3.42
C HIS A 150 -25.71 2.20 -2.76
N GLN A 151 -25.40 1.08 -2.08
CA GLN A 151 -26.37 0.25 -1.36
C GLN A 151 -26.75 0.84 0.00
N PHE A 152 -26.08 1.90 0.46
CA PHE A 152 -26.48 2.59 1.68
C PHE A 152 -27.65 3.53 1.47
N SER A 153 -28.70 3.32 2.26
CA SER A 153 -29.77 4.29 2.47
C SER A 153 -29.34 5.43 3.39
N HIS A 154 -28.47 5.18 4.39
CA HIS A 154 -28.07 6.17 5.40
C HIS A 154 -26.57 6.14 5.76
N ILE A 155 -25.97 7.34 5.92
CA ILE A 155 -24.57 7.53 6.35
C ILE A 155 -24.26 6.92 7.72
N GLY A 156 -25.25 6.88 8.62
CA GLY A 156 -25.10 6.33 9.97
C GLY A 156 -24.66 4.88 9.97
N ASP A 157 -25.11 4.10 8.98
CA ASP A 157 -24.76 2.68 8.85
C ASP A 157 -23.29 2.50 8.44
N VAL A 158 -22.76 3.40 7.60
CA VAL A 158 -21.32 3.42 7.23
C VAL A 158 -20.48 3.72 8.45
N PHE A 159 -20.88 4.75 9.19
CA PHE A 159 -20.18 5.22 10.38
C PHE A 159 -20.11 4.13 11.44
N GLU A 160 -21.24 3.50 11.78
CA GLU A 160 -21.26 2.47 12.81
C GLU A 160 -20.47 1.23 12.37
N LYS A 161 -20.53 0.79 11.11
CA LYS A 161 -19.67 -0.32 10.61
C LYS A 161 -18.17 -0.02 10.71
N CYS A 162 -17.75 1.18 10.30
CA CYS A 162 -16.34 1.58 10.45
C CYS A 162 -15.91 1.61 11.92
N LYS A 163 -16.78 2.12 12.79
CA LYS A 163 -16.53 2.25 14.24
C LYS A 163 -16.50 0.91 14.94
N GLU A 164 -17.40 -0.01 14.61
CA GLU A 164 -17.40 -1.40 15.06
C GLU A 164 -16.09 -2.09 14.72
N TRP A 165 -15.62 -1.91 13.48
CA TRP A 165 -14.33 -2.47 13.07
C TRP A 165 -13.16 -1.95 13.91
N VAL A 166 -13.08 -0.63 14.16
CA VAL A 166 -12.03 -0.05 15.03
C VAL A 166 -12.18 -0.51 16.49
N ARG A 167 -13.40 -0.72 16.99
CA ARG A 167 -13.62 -1.28 18.33
C ARG A 167 -13.10 -2.72 18.43
N SER A 168 -13.38 -3.55 17.43
CA SER A 168 -12.83 -4.92 17.36
C SER A 168 -11.31 -4.93 17.30
N TYR A 169 -10.73 -3.98 16.56
CA TYR A 169 -9.28 -3.78 16.54
C TYR A 169 -8.72 -3.46 17.93
N LEU A 170 -9.31 -2.50 18.66
CA LEU A 170 -8.85 -2.10 19.99
C LEU A 170 -9.10 -3.18 21.05
N ASN A 171 -10.13 -4.01 20.88
CA ASN A 171 -10.41 -5.14 21.76
C ASN A 171 -9.23 -6.12 21.81
N LEU A 172 -8.57 -6.41 20.69
CA LEU A 172 -7.34 -7.20 20.69
C LEU A 172 -6.25 -6.58 21.55
N GLY A 173 -6.13 -5.25 21.55
CA GLY A 173 -5.18 -4.53 22.40
C GLY A 173 -5.47 -4.73 23.89
N THR A 174 -6.74 -4.77 24.28
CA THR A 174 -7.15 -5.05 25.67
C THR A 174 -6.86 -6.48 26.12
N LEU A 175 -6.74 -7.42 25.17
CA LEU A 175 -6.34 -8.81 25.39
C LEU A 175 -4.81 -9.00 25.31
N GLU A 176 -4.06 -7.94 25.62
CA GLU A 176 -2.60 -7.87 25.63
C GLU A 176 -1.92 -8.22 24.29
N ARG A 177 -2.64 -8.08 23.17
CA ARG A 177 -2.04 -8.25 21.84
C ARG A 177 -1.25 -7.00 21.47
N ARG A 178 0.08 -7.11 21.45
CA ARG A 178 0.96 -5.96 21.19
C ARG A 178 0.66 -5.30 19.85
N GLY A 179 0.54 -3.97 19.87
CA GLY A 179 0.37 -3.14 18.69
C GLY A 179 -1.09 -2.83 18.31
N PHE A 180 -2.07 -3.48 18.95
CA PHE A 180 -3.51 -3.25 18.76
C PHE A 180 -4.11 -2.16 19.67
N ASP A 181 -3.28 -1.42 20.39
CA ASP A 181 -3.63 -0.42 21.41
C ASP A 181 -3.78 1.01 20.87
N SER A 182 -3.33 1.26 19.63
CA SER A 182 -3.25 2.61 19.06
C SER A 182 -4.14 2.77 17.82
N VAL A 183 -4.96 3.84 17.80
CA VAL A 183 -5.67 4.29 16.60
C VAL A 183 -4.72 5.09 15.70
N THR A 184 -4.59 4.68 14.43
CA THR A 184 -3.78 5.43 13.45
C THR A 184 -4.59 6.58 12.82
N PRO A 185 -3.94 7.60 12.22
CA PRO A 185 -4.65 8.63 11.47
C PRO A 185 -5.59 8.06 10.40
N TYR A 186 -5.20 6.98 9.71
CA TYR A 186 -6.05 6.35 8.71
C TYR A 186 -7.25 5.60 9.29
N MET A 187 -7.14 5.05 10.51
CA MET A 187 -8.29 4.49 11.23
C MET A 187 -9.25 5.58 11.69
N HIS A 188 -8.73 6.73 12.14
CA HIS A 188 -9.56 7.90 12.43
C HIS A 188 -10.30 8.37 11.18
N CYS A 189 -9.58 8.54 10.07
CA CYS A 189 -10.13 8.88 8.76
C CYS A 189 -11.22 7.90 8.32
N LEU A 190 -11.00 6.59 8.49
CA LEU A 190 -11.97 5.55 8.17
C LEU A 190 -13.30 5.75 8.91
N VAL A 191 -13.26 6.15 10.18
CA VAL A 191 -14.47 6.30 10.99
C VAL A 191 -15.14 7.65 10.77
N TYR A 192 -14.39 8.76 10.81
CA TYR A 192 -14.98 10.09 10.88
C TYR A 192 -15.06 10.84 9.55
N HIS A 193 -14.26 10.46 8.56
CA HIS A 193 -14.19 11.17 7.28
C HIS A 193 -14.77 10.35 6.13
N VAL A 194 -14.49 9.04 6.07
CA VAL A 194 -14.99 8.18 4.99
C VAL A 194 -16.53 8.22 4.89
N PRO A 195 -17.33 8.09 5.97
CA PRO A 195 -18.79 8.16 5.86
C PRO A 195 -19.26 9.46 5.19
N PHE A 196 -18.74 10.60 5.65
CA PHE A 196 -19.08 11.92 5.11
C PHE A 196 -18.67 12.04 3.63
N LEU A 197 -17.45 11.65 3.29
CA LEU A 197 -16.95 11.73 1.92
C LEU A 197 -17.72 10.80 0.97
N THR A 198 -18.10 9.60 1.44
CA THR A 198 -18.91 8.68 0.65
C THR A 198 -20.32 9.18 0.43
N GLN A 199 -20.92 9.87 1.41
CA GLN A 199 -22.22 10.51 1.24
C GLN A 199 -22.14 11.65 0.23
N LYS A 200 -21.10 12.49 0.34
CA LYS A 200 -20.97 13.69 -0.49
C LYS A 200 -20.56 13.37 -1.93
N TYR A 201 -19.64 12.43 -2.11
CA TYR A 201 -19.02 12.16 -3.40
C TYR A 201 -19.26 10.75 -3.95
N GLY A 202 -19.94 9.87 -3.23
CA GLY A 202 -20.14 8.48 -3.62
C GLY A 202 -18.85 7.66 -3.52
N ARG A 203 -18.55 6.85 -4.54
CA ARG A 203 -17.38 5.95 -4.55
C ARG A 203 -16.07 6.75 -4.50
N LEU A 204 -15.26 6.53 -3.45
CA LEU A 204 -13.97 7.21 -3.27
C LEU A 204 -12.90 6.74 -4.27
N VAL A 205 -13.06 5.56 -4.87
CA VAL A 205 -12.12 5.00 -5.87
C VAL A 205 -11.90 5.95 -7.05
N LYS A 206 -12.87 6.81 -7.40
CA LYS A 206 -12.72 7.78 -8.48
C LYS A 206 -11.67 8.88 -8.19
N PHE A 207 -11.29 9.05 -6.92
CA PHE A 207 -10.25 9.98 -6.47
C PHE A 207 -8.98 9.25 -6.04
N SER A 208 -8.84 7.96 -6.37
CA SER A 208 -7.68 7.16 -5.99
C SER A 208 -6.38 7.71 -6.61
N GLY A 209 -5.31 7.74 -5.82
CA GLY A 209 -3.98 8.17 -6.27
C GLY A 209 -3.29 7.21 -7.24
N GLN A 210 -3.89 6.05 -7.53
CA GLN A 210 -3.31 4.99 -8.36
C GLN A 210 -2.80 5.48 -9.73
N GLY A 211 -3.51 6.41 -10.37
CA GLY A 211 -3.09 6.96 -11.66
C GLY A 211 -1.77 7.74 -11.57
N VAL A 212 -1.57 8.48 -10.48
CA VAL A 212 -0.35 9.25 -10.21
C VAL A 212 0.81 8.32 -9.89
N GLU A 213 0.59 7.27 -9.09
CA GLU A 213 1.64 6.29 -8.78
C GLU A 213 2.11 5.54 -10.04
N LYS A 214 1.18 5.12 -10.89
CA LYS A 214 1.53 4.48 -12.17
C LYS A 214 2.34 5.42 -13.07
N ILE A 215 1.98 6.70 -13.10
CA ILE A 215 2.74 7.72 -13.82
C ILE A 215 4.18 7.82 -13.28
N ASN A 216 4.36 7.80 -11.97
CA ASN A 216 5.69 7.85 -11.35
C ASN A 216 6.54 6.64 -11.77
N ASP A 217 5.95 5.43 -11.75
CA ASP A 217 6.62 4.21 -12.20
C ASP A 217 7.01 4.27 -13.68
N ASP A 218 6.10 4.74 -14.53
CA ASP A 218 6.35 4.92 -15.96
C ASP A 218 7.47 5.93 -16.22
N ILE A 219 7.46 7.08 -15.54
CA ILE A 219 8.51 8.10 -15.65
C ILE A 219 9.85 7.53 -15.18
N LYS A 220 9.89 6.80 -14.07
CA LYS A 220 11.11 6.16 -13.58
C LYS A 220 11.68 5.18 -14.60
N LYS A 221 10.82 4.36 -15.22
CA LYS A 221 11.21 3.44 -16.29
C LYS A 221 11.74 4.17 -17.51
N ILE A 222 11.06 5.23 -17.96
CA ILE A 222 11.50 6.07 -19.09
C ILE A 222 12.86 6.69 -18.78
N HIS A 223 13.01 7.31 -17.62
CA HIS A 223 14.26 7.91 -17.15
C HIS A 223 15.45 6.94 -17.29
N HIS A 224 15.30 5.70 -16.81
CA HIS A 224 16.39 4.72 -16.83
C HIS A 224 16.66 4.10 -18.21
N SER A 225 15.67 4.02 -19.11
CA SER A 225 15.78 3.22 -20.34
C SER A 225 15.70 4.02 -21.65
N LYS A 226 15.23 5.27 -21.61
CA LYS A 226 14.83 6.04 -22.80
C LYS A 226 15.26 7.51 -22.78
N THR A 227 16.08 7.94 -21.83
CA THR A 227 16.60 9.32 -21.77
C THR A 227 18.11 9.33 -21.99
N ASN A 228 18.64 10.43 -22.55
CA ASN A 228 20.09 10.64 -22.65
C ASN A 228 20.66 11.33 -21.40
N LYS A 229 19.80 11.69 -20.43
CA LYS A 229 20.10 12.37 -19.15
C LYS A 229 20.65 13.80 -19.29
N TRP A 230 20.59 14.41 -20.47
CA TRP A 230 20.97 15.80 -20.66
C TRP A 230 19.84 16.74 -20.21
N ASP A 231 18.61 16.46 -20.66
CA ASP A 231 17.37 17.01 -20.10
C ASP A 231 16.37 15.87 -19.88
N ALA A 232 16.60 15.13 -18.79
CA ALA A 232 15.79 13.98 -18.42
C ALA A 232 14.29 14.29 -18.29
N THR A 233 13.96 15.52 -17.87
CA THR A 233 12.57 15.95 -17.67
C THR A 233 11.87 16.13 -19.01
N LEU A 234 12.49 16.88 -19.93
CA LEU A 234 11.96 17.06 -21.27
C LEU A 234 11.85 15.73 -22.01
N ASP A 235 12.89 14.91 -21.96
CA ASP A 235 12.90 13.57 -22.57
C ASP A 235 11.73 12.71 -22.05
N ALA A 236 11.54 12.69 -20.73
CA ALA A 236 10.48 11.89 -20.11
C ALA A 236 9.08 12.35 -20.54
N LEU A 237 8.84 13.66 -20.58
CA LEU A 237 7.59 14.25 -21.04
C LEU A 237 7.32 13.92 -22.51
N GLN A 238 8.31 14.08 -23.39
CA GLN A 238 8.18 13.80 -24.82
C GLN A 238 7.91 12.31 -25.09
N VAL A 239 8.65 11.41 -24.44
CA VAL A 239 8.44 9.96 -24.59
C VAL A 239 7.04 9.57 -24.13
N ARG A 240 6.58 10.12 -23.01
CA ARG A 240 5.24 9.84 -22.50
C ARG A 240 4.16 10.37 -23.44
N LYS A 241 4.29 11.60 -23.94
CA LYS A 241 3.32 12.17 -24.89
C LYS A 241 3.26 11.36 -26.18
N ARG A 242 4.40 10.82 -26.63
CA ARG A 242 4.44 9.90 -27.77
C ARG A 242 3.69 8.60 -27.49
N ILE A 243 3.86 8.00 -26.31
CA ILE A 243 3.13 6.78 -25.92
C ILE A 243 1.62 7.04 -25.88
N GLU A 244 1.21 8.17 -25.29
CA GLU A 244 -0.19 8.60 -25.23
C GLU A 244 -0.79 8.72 -26.64
N HIS A 245 -0.11 9.42 -27.55
CA HIS A 245 -0.55 9.58 -28.94
C HIS A 245 -0.63 8.23 -29.69
N LEU A 246 0.39 7.38 -29.58
CA LEU A 246 0.36 6.05 -30.21
C LEU A 246 -0.80 5.19 -29.68
N THR A 247 -1.13 5.33 -28.39
CA THR A 247 -2.26 4.61 -27.78
C THR A 247 -3.60 5.17 -28.25
N SER A 248 -3.76 6.50 -28.34
CA SER A 248 -5.01 7.12 -28.78
C SER A 248 -5.32 6.85 -30.25
N GLU A 249 -4.29 6.82 -31.10
CA GLU A 249 -4.41 6.54 -32.53
C GLU A 249 -4.40 5.03 -32.84
N ASN A 250 -4.42 4.17 -31.81
CA ASN A 250 -4.34 2.71 -31.93
C ASN A 250 -3.21 2.24 -32.87
N CYS A 251 -2.06 2.92 -32.81
CA CYS A 251 -0.92 2.65 -33.66
C CYS A 251 -0.27 1.31 -33.28
N GLU A 252 -0.13 0.41 -34.24
CA GLU A 252 0.59 -0.83 -34.04
C GLU A 252 2.10 -0.64 -34.23
N ARG A 253 2.88 -1.40 -33.44
CA ARG A 253 4.33 -1.36 -33.55
C ARG A 253 4.77 -2.19 -34.75
N GLU A 254 5.13 -1.53 -35.84
CA GLU A 254 5.87 -2.17 -36.91
C GLU A 254 7.34 -2.38 -36.50
N LYS A 255 7.78 -3.64 -36.58
CA LYS A 255 9.19 -3.97 -36.37
C LYS A 255 9.95 -3.47 -37.60
N ARG A 256 10.90 -2.55 -37.39
CA ARG A 256 11.78 -2.11 -38.49
C ARG A 256 12.41 -3.32 -39.16
N ASP A 257 12.29 -3.37 -40.49
CA ASP A 257 13.03 -4.32 -41.31
C ASP A 257 14.53 -3.99 -41.19
N TYR A 258 15.22 -4.80 -40.40
CA TYR A 258 16.65 -4.69 -40.25
C TYR A 258 17.33 -5.58 -41.28
N LYS A 259 17.81 -4.98 -42.37
CA LYS A 259 18.75 -5.66 -43.28
C LYS A 259 20.14 -5.60 -42.67
N LYS A 260 20.67 -6.77 -42.30
CA LYS A 260 22.09 -6.94 -41.97
C LYS A 260 22.91 -6.61 -43.22
N THR A 261 23.73 -5.57 -43.15
CA THR A 261 24.57 -5.12 -44.28
C THR A 261 25.91 -5.84 -44.37
N SER A 262 26.34 -6.52 -43.30
CA SER A 262 27.59 -7.29 -43.25
C SER A 262 27.36 -8.61 -42.52
N ASP A 263 27.15 -9.68 -43.29
CA ASP A 263 26.97 -11.02 -42.72
C ASP A 263 28.23 -11.50 -41.98
N THR A 264 29.42 -11.15 -42.46
CA THR A 264 30.69 -11.49 -41.81
C THR A 264 30.81 -10.88 -40.40
N TYR A 265 30.41 -9.62 -40.23
CA TYR A 265 30.42 -8.97 -38.93
C TYR A 265 29.45 -9.66 -37.94
N TRP A 266 28.22 -9.91 -38.38
CA TRP A 266 27.16 -10.46 -37.54
C TRP A 266 27.32 -11.95 -37.23
N ASN A 267 27.98 -12.71 -38.11
CA ASN A 267 28.15 -14.16 -37.96
C ASN A 267 29.47 -14.52 -37.26
N ASP A 268 30.55 -13.77 -37.49
CA ASP A 268 31.89 -14.16 -37.02
C ASP A 268 32.56 -13.08 -36.16
N GLU A 269 32.66 -11.84 -36.65
CA GLU A 269 33.49 -10.82 -36.00
C GLU A 269 32.94 -10.40 -34.63
N ILE A 270 31.60 -10.32 -34.47
CA ILE A 270 30.98 -9.91 -33.20
C ILE A 270 31.26 -10.91 -32.07
N PHE A 271 31.33 -12.20 -32.37
CA PHE A 271 31.62 -13.24 -31.39
C PHE A 271 33.10 -13.24 -31.00
N GLN A 272 33.98 -13.01 -31.98
CA GLN A 272 35.42 -12.88 -31.74
C GLN A 272 35.74 -11.65 -30.89
N GLN A 273 35.15 -10.48 -31.20
CA GLN A 273 35.33 -9.26 -30.43
C GLN A 273 34.81 -9.37 -28.98
N ARG A 274 33.65 -10.00 -28.78
CA ARG A 274 33.09 -10.24 -27.43
C ARG A 274 33.94 -11.22 -26.62
N SER A 275 34.47 -12.25 -27.27
CA SER A 275 35.37 -13.23 -26.63
C SER A 275 36.71 -12.61 -26.25
N ALA A 276 37.25 -11.72 -27.08
CA ALA A 276 38.47 -10.97 -26.78
C ALA A 276 38.29 -9.99 -25.61
N LYS A 277 37.13 -9.33 -25.50
CA LYS A 277 36.80 -8.42 -24.38
C LYS A 277 36.65 -9.12 -23.02
N LYS A 278 36.26 -10.40 -23.01
CA LYS A 278 36.17 -11.20 -21.77
C LYS A 278 37.53 -11.69 -21.24
N LYS A 279 38.59 -11.59 -22.05
CA LYS A 279 39.96 -12.03 -21.71
C LYS A 279 40.87 -10.89 -21.23
N LYS A 280 40.33 -9.69 -21.05
CA LYS A 280 40.94 -8.58 -20.29
C LYS A 280 40.19 -8.40 -19.00
#